data_AF-A0AAW9W8H5-F1
#
_entry.id   AF-A0AAW9W8H5-F1
#
_cell.length_a   1.000
_cell.length_b   1.000
_cell.length_c   1.000
_cell.angle_alpha   90.00
_cell.angle_beta   90.00
_cell.angle_gamma   90.00
#
_symmetry.space_group_name_H-M   'P 1'
#
loop_
_entity.id
_entity.type
_entity.pdbx_description
1 polymer ?
#
loop_
_entity_poly.entity_id
_entity_poly.type
_entity_poly.pdbx_seq_one_letter_code
_entity_poly.pdbx_strand_id
1 'polypeptide(L)'
;MKQNDIVVDLPKTVGAGYGQFWRSRSLYRVVKGSRGSKKSKTTALNYVIRLLKYPWANLLVIRRYSNTNKQSTYTDFKWACNVLG
;
A
#
# COMPACT_ATOMS: atom_id res chain seq x y z
N MET A 1 -16.77 7.31 -21.59
CA MET A 1 -17.18 7.68 -20.22
C MET A 1 -16.16 8.66 -19.69
N LYS A 2 -16.55 9.88 -19.30
CA LYS A 2 -15.63 10.77 -18.58
C LYS A 2 -15.39 10.12 -17.22
N GLN A 3 -14.14 9.75 -16.95
CA GLN A 3 -13.73 9.23 -15.66
C GLN A 3 -13.95 10.38 -14.67
N ASN A 4 -14.86 10.22 -13.70
CA ASN A 4 -14.98 11.19 -12.63
C ASN A 4 -13.65 11.20 -11.88
N ASP A 5 -13.03 12.36 -11.75
CA ASP A 5 -11.78 12.50 -11.02
C ASP A 5 -12.02 12.13 -9.55
N ILE A 6 -11.49 10.99 -9.11
CA ILE A 6 -11.56 10.54 -7.72
C ILE A 6 -10.54 11.35 -6.93
N VAL A 7 -11.02 12.34 -6.17
CA VAL A 7 -10.19 13.16 -5.30
C VAL A 7 -10.02 12.46 -3.96
N VAL A 8 -8.81 11.93 -3.71
CA VAL A 8 -8.47 11.25 -2.44
C VAL A 8 -7.47 12.09 -1.63
N ASP A 9 -7.85 12.43 -0.39
CA ASP A 9 -6.96 13.04 0.59
C ASP A 9 -6.02 11.97 1.20
N LEU A 10 -4.83 11.84 0.60
CA LEU A 10 -3.84 10.84 1.01
C LEU A 10 -3.35 11.00 2.46
N PRO A 11 -2.95 12.20 2.93
CA PRO A 11 -2.59 12.39 4.34
C PRO A 11 -3.67 11.93 5.32
N LYS A 12 -4.94 12.23 5.05
CA LYS A 12 -6.06 11.82 5.91
C LYS A 12 -6.24 10.30 5.91
N THR A 13 -6.16 9.67 4.73
CA THR A 13 -6.34 8.22 4.57
C THR A 13 -5.20 7.41 5.20
N VAL A 14 -3.94 7.84 5.04
CA VAL A 14 -2.78 7.13 5.58
C VAL A 14 -2.57 7.40 7.08
N GLY A 15 -2.91 8.62 7.51
CA GLY A 15 -2.66 9.12 8.85
C GLY A 15 -1.19 9.41 9.14
N ALA A 16 -0.87 9.62 10.42
CA ALA A 16 0.47 10.02 10.86
C ALA A 16 1.41 8.82 11.13
N GLY A 17 2.71 9.13 11.20
CA GLY A 17 3.79 8.22 11.65
C GLY A 17 4.57 7.52 10.54
N TYR A 18 4.08 7.53 9.30
CA TYR A 18 4.72 6.82 8.17
C TYR A 18 5.21 7.74 7.04
N GLY A 19 5.25 9.06 7.26
CA GLY A 19 5.61 10.03 6.22
C GLY A 19 7.03 9.86 5.66
N GLN A 20 7.99 9.40 6.46
CA GLN A 20 9.35 9.09 5.99
C GLN A 20 9.34 7.84 5.10
N PHE A 21 8.68 6.77 5.53
CA PHE A 21 8.52 5.54 4.74
C PHE A 21 7.81 5.81 3.40
N TRP A 22 6.76 6.63 3.44
CA TRP A 22 5.95 6.96 2.27
C TRP A 22 6.76 7.64 1.16
N ARG A 23 7.58 8.61 1.55
CA ARG A 23 8.38 9.46 0.65
C ARG A 23 9.75 8.86 0.30
N SER A 24 10.18 7.82 1.00
CA SER A 24 11.49 7.19 0.76
C SER A 24 11.64 6.71 -0.69
N ARG A 25 12.77 7.06 -1.31
CA ARG A 25 13.18 6.62 -2.66
C ARG A 25 14.32 5.61 -2.62
N SER A 26 14.71 5.15 -1.43
CA SER A 26 15.74 4.14 -1.26
C SER A 26 15.35 2.84 -1.97
N LEU A 27 16.33 2.15 -2.55
CA LEU A 27 16.13 0.86 -3.21
C LEU A 27 15.48 -0.16 -2.25
N TYR A 28 16.01 -0.24 -1.03
CA TYR A 28 15.47 -1.06 0.03
C TYR A 28 14.69 -0.20 1.04
N ARG A 29 13.45 -0.60 1.33
CA ARG A 29 12.59 0.01 2.34
C ARG A 29 12.11 -1.06 3.31
N VAL A 30 12.61 -1.01 4.54
CA VAL A 30 12.29 -1.99 5.59
C VAL A 30 11.47 -1.31 6.67
N VAL A 31 10.38 -1.94 7.09
CA VAL A 31 9.51 -1.46 8.16
C VAL A 31 9.34 -2.58 9.20
N LYS A 32 9.66 -2.28 10.46
CA LYS A 32 9.48 -3.18 11.62
C LYS A 32 8.62 -2.50 12.67
N GLY A 33 7.94 -3.29 13.51
CA GLY A 33 7.11 -2.77 14.60
C GLY A 33 6.09 -3.78 15.13
N SER A 34 5.37 -3.41 16.19
CA SER A 34 4.44 -4.26 16.95
C SER A 34 3.11 -4.54 16.23
N ARG A 35 2.24 -5.34 16.85
CA ARG A 35 0.84 -5.51 16.40
C ARG A 35 0.11 -4.16 16.43
N GLY A 36 -0.77 -3.90 15.47
CA GLY A 36 -1.56 -2.66 15.41
C GLY A 36 -0.81 -1.41 14.94
N SER A 37 0.50 -1.50 14.69
CA SER A 37 1.31 -0.35 14.26
C SER A 37 1.04 0.17 12.84
N LYS A 38 0.07 -0.38 12.10
CA LYS A 38 -0.33 0.03 10.72
C LYS A 38 0.62 -0.29 9.57
N LYS A 39 1.78 -0.93 9.82
CA LYS A 39 2.81 -1.27 8.81
C LYS A 39 2.24 -1.84 7.51
N SER A 40 1.43 -2.90 7.60
CA SER A 40 0.91 -3.62 6.42
C SER A 40 -0.06 -2.77 5.61
N LYS A 41 -1.02 -2.13 6.28
CA LYS A 41 -2.04 -1.27 5.65
C LYS A 41 -1.43 -0.06 4.96
N THR A 42 -0.50 0.63 5.62
CA THR A 42 0.22 1.76 5.02
C THR A 42 1.09 1.33 3.84
N THR A 43 1.72 0.15 3.92
CA THR A 43 2.53 -0.40 2.84
C THR A 43 1.67 -0.74 1.61
N ALA A 44 0.49 -1.35 1.81
CA ALA A 44 -0.44 -1.67 0.71
C ALA A 44 -0.90 -0.40 -0.03
N LEU A 45 -1.35 0.63 0.69
CA LEU A 45 -1.72 1.92 0.09
C LEU A 45 -0.57 2.55 -0.71
N ASN A 46 0.65 2.52 -0.15
CA ASN A 46 1.82 3.09 -0.81
C ASN A 46 2.15 2.38 -2.13
N TYR A 47 2.03 1.05 -2.16
CA TYR A 47 2.31 0.27 -3.35
C TYR A 47 1.25 0.45 -4.44
N VAL A 48 -0.04 0.48 -4.10
CA VAL A 48 -1.12 0.73 -5.08
C VAL A 48 -0.89 2.09 -5.76
N ILE A 49 -0.65 3.14 -4.99
CA ILE A 49 -0.40 4.49 -5.54
C ILE A 49 0.85 4.51 -6.43
N ARG A 50 1.90 3.79 -6.05
CA ARG A 50 3.12 3.71 -6.86
C ARG A 50 2.94 2.92 -8.14
N LEU A 51 2.16 1.84 -8.13
CA LEU A 51 1.79 1.11 -9.35
C LEU A 51 1.04 2.01 -10.31
N LEU A 52 0.08 2.79 -9.83
CA LEU A 52 -0.66 3.75 -10.65
C LEU A 52 0.22 4.90 -11.16
N LYS A 53 1.16 5.37 -10.33
CA LYS A 53 2.09 6.46 -10.69
C LYS A 53 3.12 6.05 -11.74
N TYR A 54 3.56 4.79 -11.74
CA TYR A 54 4.62 4.29 -12.61
C TYR A 54 4.06 3.18 -13.50
N PRO A 55 3.60 3.49 -14.74
CA PRO A 55 2.84 2.55 -15.56
C PRO A 55 3.55 1.24 -15.93
N TRP A 56 4.89 1.25 -15.88
CA TRP A 56 5.74 0.09 -16.20
C TRP A 56 6.10 -0.75 -14.97
N ALA A 57 5.67 -0.32 -13.77
CA ALA A 57 5.99 -1.01 -12.54
C ALA A 57 5.10 -2.25 -12.38
N ASN A 58 5.73 -3.36 -11.97
CA ASN A 58 5.05 -4.58 -11.54
C ASN A 58 5.35 -4.83 -10.06
N LEU A 59 4.40 -5.42 -9.33
CA LEU A 59 4.54 -5.72 -7.91
C LEU A 59 4.46 -7.22 -7.66
N LEU A 60 5.51 -7.77 -7.07
CA LEU A 60 5.55 -9.15 -6.59
C LEU A 60 5.49 -9.17 -5.06
N VAL A 61 4.51 -9.90 -4.51
CA VAL A 61 4.29 -10.01 -3.06
C VAL A 61 4.57 -11.44 -2.59
N ILE A 62 5.64 -11.60 -1.81
CA ILE A 62 6.15 -12.92 -1.40
C ILE A 62 5.88 -13.16 0.09
N ARG A 63 5.47 -14.39 0.42
CA ARG A 63 5.34 -14.88 1.80
C ARG A 63 5.75 -16.36 1.84
N ARG A 64 6.27 -16.83 2.98
CA ARG A 64 6.74 -18.21 3.16
C ARG A 64 5.70 -19.28 2.81
N TYR A 65 4.42 -19.04 3.09
CA TYR A 65 3.33 -19.99 2.86
C TYR A 65 2.18 -19.37 2.08
N SER A 66 1.74 -20.01 0.98
CA SER A 66 0.70 -19.51 0.07
C SER A 66 -0.64 -19.27 0.75
N ASN A 67 -1.12 -20.23 1.56
CA ASN A 67 -2.41 -20.13 2.27
C ASN A 67 -2.50 -18.86 3.13
N THR A 68 -1.38 -18.47 3.74
CA THR A 68 -1.31 -17.28 4.58
C THR A 68 -1.22 -15.98 3.75
N ASN A 69 -0.76 -16.04 2.50
CA ASN A 69 -0.68 -14.89 1.58
C ASN A 69 -2.10 -14.43 1.16
N LYS A 70 -2.99 -15.39 0.86
CA LYS A 70 -4.38 -15.12 0.48
C LYS A 70 -5.15 -14.38 1.58
N GLN A 71 -4.98 -14.77 2.84
CA GLN A 71 -5.73 -14.19 3.95
C GLN A 71 -5.12 -12.88 4.50
N SER A 72 -3.82 -12.62 4.26
CA SER A 72 -3.16 -11.40 4.75
C SER A 72 -2.98 -10.34 3.68
N THR A 73 -2.15 -10.62 2.69
CA THR A 73 -1.59 -9.60 1.80
C THR A 73 -2.56 -9.31 0.68
N TYR A 74 -3.20 -10.34 0.13
CA TYR A 74 -4.26 -10.16 -0.86
C TYR A 74 -5.45 -9.35 -0.31
N THR A 75 -5.89 -9.65 0.91
CA THR A 75 -6.99 -8.90 1.57
C THR A 75 -6.59 -7.45 1.85
N ASP A 76 -5.34 -7.19 2.25
CA ASP A 76 -4.80 -5.84 2.43
C ASP A 76 -4.78 -5.03 1.14
N PHE A 77 -4.36 -5.63 0.02
CA PHE A 77 -4.37 -4.96 -1.29
C PHE A 77 -5.78 -4.72 -1.82
N LYS A 78 -6.68 -5.71 -1.69
CA LYS A 78 -8.09 -5.53 -2.05
C LYS A 78 -8.72 -4.37 -1.28
N TRP A 79 -8.45 -4.30 0.02
CA TRP A 79 -8.88 -3.18 0.85
C TRP A 79 -8.26 -1.85 0.41
N ALA A 80 -6.96 -1.83 0.09
CA ALA A 80 -6.28 -0.61 -0.33
C ALA A 80 -6.85 -0.05 -1.65
N CYS A 81 -7.16 -0.91 -2.63
CA CYS A 81 -7.84 -0.47 -3.85
C CYS A 81 -9.21 0.13 -3.52
N ASN A 82 -10.04 -0.58 -2.75
CA ASN A 82 -11.36 -0.06 -2.36
C ASN A 82 -11.32 1.29 -1.64
N VAL A 83 -10.26 1.56 -0.87
CA VAL A 83 -10.07 2.83 -0.15
C VAL A 83 -9.62 3.96 -1.08
N LEU A 84 -8.90 3.64 -2.15
CA LEU A 84 -8.36 4.63 -3.10
C LEU A 84 -9.30 4.92 -4.27
N GLY A 85 -10.36 4.13 -4.44
CA GLY A 85 -11.32 4.24 -5.55
C GLY A 85 -10.89 3.45 -6.77
#